data_AF-A0A0H5CMJ4-F1
#
_entry.id   AF-A0A0H5CMJ4-F1
#
_cell.length_a   1.000
_cell.length_b   1.000
_cell.length_c   1.000
_cell.angle_alpha   90.00
_cell.angle_beta   90.00
_cell.angle_gamma   90.00
#
_symmetry.space_group_name_H-M   'P 1'
#
loop_
_entity.id
_entity.type
_entity.pdbx_description
1 polymer ?
#
loop_
_entity_poly.entity_id
_entity_poly.type
_entity_poly.pdbx_seq_one_letter_code
_entity_poly.pdbx_strand_id
1 'polypeptide(L)'
;MDSDRALSCPQPWRAPDGTVHSSGVPDGKVATVEEEGGGGLLLPSRQARVAAGVVLVILGLVFGGLAAFLIVRGGMPTSLGGGVLGVLALLLLAAGVFALRRKPRTTGILLTPDHVVINWVHPAVRLAWDDITEIRPLGLRIGRANTGLSHNYVGVVSRQSDAANVRMRKVAARFGKDVTCALPMRSLDVDQLVVLHTLTFYLDNPDSRAELAGPDAVRRVREVRFRLPE
;
A
#
# COMPACT_ATOMS: atom_id res chain seq x y z
N MET A 1 -27.29 18.13 -21.09
CA MET A 1 -27.33 16.69 -21.39
C MET A 1 -25.90 16.17 -21.36
N ASP A 2 -25.44 15.71 -20.20
CA ASP A 2 -24.76 14.42 -20.08
C ASP A 2 -24.75 14.08 -18.58
N SER A 3 -25.57 13.11 -18.20
CA SER A 3 -25.80 12.71 -16.82
C SER A 3 -24.54 12.12 -16.21
N ASP A 4 -24.30 12.45 -14.93
CA ASP A 4 -23.36 11.86 -13.99
C ASP A 4 -23.03 10.38 -14.28
N ARG A 5 -22.01 10.13 -15.10
CA ARG A 5 -21.48 8.78 -15.30
C ARG A 5 -20.58 8.43 -14.14
N ALA A 6 -21.22 7.93 -13.09
CA ALA A 6 -20.68 6.96 -12.15
C ALA A 6 -19.54 6.12 -12.79
N LEU A 7 -18.32 6.13 -12.22
CA LEU A 7 -17.25 5.26 -12.74
C LEU A 7 -17.73 3.81 -12.73
N SER A 8 -17.64 3.17 -13.89
CA SER A 8 -18.15 1.81 -14.06
C SER A 8 -17.27 0.82 -13.31
N CYS A 9 -17.80 0.19 -12.27
CA CYS A 9 -17.10 -0.86 -11.54
C CYS A 9 -16.93 -2.10 -12.44
N PRO A 10 -15.71 -2.61 -12.64
CA PRO A 10 -15.44 -3.71 -13.55
C PRO A 10 -15.83 -5.07 -12.95
N GLN A 11 -16.07 -6.05 -13.82
CA GLN A 11 -16.67 -7.35 -13.48
C GLN A 11 -15.85 -8.33 -12.60
N PRO A 12 -14.57 -8.13 -12.21
CA PRO A 12 -14.05 -8.88 -11.06
C PRO A 12 -14.28 -8.19 -9.70
N TRP A 13 -14.62 -6.90 -9.69
CA TRP A 13 -14.69 -6.09 -8.45
C TRP A 13 -16.11 -5.82 -7.95
N ARG A 14 -17.11 -6.20 -8.74
CA ARG A 14 -18.52 -6.15 -8.31
C ARG A 14 -18.79 -7.22 -7.26
N ALA A 15 -19.54 -6.83 -6.24
CA ALA A 15 -20.17 -7.77 -5.33
C ALA A 15 -21.22 -8.63 -6.08
N PRO A 16 -21.64 -9.78 -5.52
CA PRO A 16 -22.68 -10.62 -6.12
C PRO A 16 -24.02 -9.91 -6.36
N ASP A 17 -24.30 -8.85 -5.58
CA ASP A 17 -25.48 -7.99 -5.71
C ASP A 17 -25.29 -6.82 -6.72
N GLY A 18 -24.13 -6.76 -7.38
CA GLY A 18 -23.79 -5.73 -8.38
C GLY A 18 -23.22 -4.44 -7.79
N THR A 19 -23.15 -4.32 -6.46
CA THR A 19 -22.62 -3.13 -5.76
C THR A 19 -21.09 -3.05 -5.84
N VAL A 20 -20.55 -1.85 -5.58
CA VAL A 20 -19.11 -1.61 -5.55
C VAL A 20 -18.54 -2.09 -4.22
N HIS A 21 -17.54 -2.97 -4.26
CA HIS A 21 -16.71 -3.22 -3.09
C HIS A 21 -15.75 -2.04 -2.87
N SER A 22 -16.21 -0.95 -2.25
CA SER A 22 -15.31 0.15 -1.89
C SER A 22 -14.24 -0.38 -0.92
N SER A 23 -12.98 -0.15 -1.24
CA SER A 23 -11.87 -0.49 -0.35
C SER A 23 -10.90 0.68 -0.33
N GLY A 24 -10.79 1.32 0.84
CA GLY A 24 -10.06 2.58 0.98
C GLY A 24 -10.98 3.74 1.37
N VAL A 25 -10.38 4.92 1.52
CA VAL A 25 -11.07 6.20 1.63
C VAL A 25 -11.01 6.84 0.24
N PRO A 26 -12.11 7.39 -0.31
CA PRO A 26 -12.16 7.91 -1.68
C PRO A 26 -10.99 8.84 -2.06
N ASP A 27 -10.61 9.76 -1.16
CA ASP A 27 -9.48 10.66 -1.42
C ASP A 27 -8.12 10.09 -1.01
N GLY A 28 -8.08 9.09 -0.12
CA GLY A 28 -6.90 8.77 0.71
C GLY A 28 -6.24 10.05 1.25
N LYS A 29 -5.00 9.99 1.74
CA LYS A 29 -4.19 11.21 1.94
C LYS A 29 -3.31 11.43 0.71
N VAL A 30 -3.93 11.53 -0.47
CA VAL A 30 -3.20 11.76 -1.74
C VAL A 30 -2.48 13.10 -1.66
N ALA A 31 -1.20 13.10 -2.05
CA ALA A 31 -0.32 14.24 -1.93
C ALA A 31 0.72 14.23 -3.04
N THR A 32 1.23 15.41 -3.40
CA THR A 32 2.47 15.51 -4.17
C THR A 32 3.66 15.24 -3.25
N VAL A 33 4.61 14.46 -3.73
CA VAL A 33 5.84 14.11 -3.03
C VAL A 33 7.02 14.31 -3.97
N GLU A 34 8.09 14.91 -3.49
CA GLU A 34 9.37 14.94 -4.19
C GLU A 34 10.12 13.63 -3.91
N GLU A 35 10.38 12.83 -4.95
CA GLU A 35 11.21 11.62 -4.88
C GLU A 35 12.22 11.64 -6.04
N GLU A 36 13.51 11.42 -5.73
CA GLU A 36 14.62 11.38 -6.72
C GLU A 36 14.72 12.56 -7.71
N GLY A 37 14.52 13.79 -7.22
CA GLY A 37 14.77 15.00 -8.00
C GLY A 37 13.61 15.47 -8.87
N GLY A 38 12.44 14.85 -8.75
CA GLY A 38 11.20 15.29 -9.39
C GLY A 38 9.97 15.14 -8.49
N GLY A 39 8.95 15.97 -8.73
CA GLY A 39 7.65 15.84 -8.07
C GLY A 39 6.82 14.70 -8.68
N GLY A 40 6.07 14.00 -7.84
CA GLY A 40 5.10 12.99 -8.28
C GLY A 40 3.86 12.92 -7.39
N LEU A 41 2.79 12.34 -7.92
CA LEU A 41 1.53 12.11 -7.22
C LEU A 41 1.61 10.80 -6.44
N LEU A 42 1.52 10.87 -5.11
CA LEU A 42 1.49 9.68 -4.26
C LEU A 42 0.06 9.22 -3.97
N LEU A 43 -0.21 7.97 -4.31
CA LEU A 43 -1.36 7.21 -3.85
C LEU A 43 -0.94 6.37 -2.62
N PRO A 44 -1.25 6.81 -1.39
CA PRO A 44 -0.72 6.18 -0.18
C PRO A 44 -1.18 4.73 0.00
N SER A 45 -0.25 3.90 0.47
CA SER A 45 -0.52 2.56 0.97
C SER A 45 -0.86 2.61 2.46
N ARG A 46 -1.75 1.72 2.92
CA ARG A 46 -1.95 1.40 4.34
C ARG A 46 -0.63 0.97 4.97
N GLN A 47 0.03 1.88 5.67
CA GLN A 47 1.23 1.52 6.42
C GLN A 47 0.87 0.51 7.52
N ALA A 48 1.70 -0.53 7.67
CA ALA A 48 1.69 -1.36 8.86
C ALA A 48 1.95 -0.42 10.06
N ARG A 49 0.89 -0.22 10.85
CA ARG A 49 0.69 0.92 11.73
C ARG A 49 1.87 1.13 12.69
N VAL A 50 2.15 2.40 12.97
CA VAL A 50 2.86 2.93 14.15
C VAL A 50 2.54 2.16 15.46
N ALA A 51 1.36 1.54 15.53
CA ALA A 51 0.94 0.59 16.56
C ALA A 51 1.98 -0.50 16.88
N ALA A 52 2.72 -1.04 15.90
CA ALA A 52 3.75 -2.04 16.18
C ALA A 52 4.89 -1.47 17.04
N GLY A 53 5.33 -0.24 16.78
CA GLY A 53 6.32 0.45 17.60
C GLY A 53 5.81 0.73 19.02
N VAL A 54 4.55 1.17 19.15
CA VAL A 54 3.90 1.38 20.46
C VAL A 54 3.79 0.07 21.25
N VAL A 55 3.37 -1.02 20.61
CA VAL A 55 3.27 -2.34 21.23
C VAL A 55 4.63 -2.82 21.73
N LEU A 56 5.70 -2.63 20.96
CA LEU A 56 7.06 -2.97 21.40
C LEU A 56 7.48 -2.17 22.65
N VAL A 57 7.14 -0.88 22.71
CA VAL A 57 7.42 -0.05 23.89
C VAL A 57 6.64 -0.56 25.11
N ILE A 58 5.35 -0.87 24.95
CA ILE A 58 4.51 -1.41 26.04
C ILE A 58 5.07 -2.75 26.54
N LEU A 59 5.39 -3.69 25.65
CA LEU A 59 6.01 -4.96 26.05
C LEU A 59 7.35 -4.74 26.75
N GLY A 60 8.17 -3.82 26.25
CA GLY A 60 9.43 -3.43 26.87
C GLY A 60 9.24 -2.92 28.30
N LEU A 61 8.25 -2.07 28.54
CA LEU A 61 7.92 -1.59 29.89
C LEU A 61 7.41 -2.70 30.82
N VAL A 62 6.55 -3.59 30.32
CA VAL A 62 6.03 -4.73 31.09
C VAL A 62 7.17 -5.67 31.50
N PHE A 63 8.04 -6.05 30.56
CA PHE A 63 9.20 -6.87 30.87
C PHE A 63 10.19 -6.14 31.77
N GLY A 64 10.39 -4.83 31.62
CA GLY A 64 11.24 -4.03 32.49
C GLY A 64 10.72 -3.99 33.94
N GLY A 65 9.41 -3.85 34.11
CA GLY A 65 8.76 -3.91 35.43
C GLY A 65 8.90 -5.28 36.10
N LEU A 66 8.69 -6.35 35.34
CA LEU A 66 8.89 -7.73 35.80
C LEU A 66 10.37 -7.99 36.15
N ALA A 67 11.30 -7.52 35.33
CA ALA A 67 12.74 -7.62 35.58
C ALA A 67 13.11 -6.95 36.91
N ALA A 68 12.68 -5.70 37.12
CA ALA A 68 12.94 -4.95 38.35
C ALA A 68 12.34 -5.65 39.57
N PHE A 69 11.11 -6.17 39.46
CA PHE A 69 10.46 -6.92 40.53
C PHE A 69 11.24 -8.19 40.91
N LEU A 70 11.67 -8.98 39.93
CA LEU A 70 12.45 -10.20 40.16
C LEU A 70 13.84 -9.91 40.73
N ILE A 71 14.46 -8.79 40.37
CA ILE A 71 15.75 -8.39 40.93
C ILE A 71 15.61 -7.95 42.38
N VAL A 72 14.57 -7.17 42.71
CA VAL A 72 14.38 -6.59 44.06
C VAL A 72 13.84 -7.62 45.06
N ARG A 73 12.95 -8.52 44.64
CA ARG A 73 12.30 -9.51 45.53
C ARG A 73 12.81 -10.94 45.40
N GLY A 74 13.64 -11.22 44.39
CA GLY A 74 14.12 -12.57 44.09
C GLY A 74 15.40 -12.95 44.82
N GLY A 75 15.63 -14.26 44.97
CA GLY A 75 16.92 -14.80 45.37
C GLY A 75 17.89 -14.84 44.18
N MET A 76 19.14 -15.24 44.43
CA MET A 76 20.23 -15.22 43.44
C MET A 76 19.89 -15.85 42.05
N PRO A 77 19.23 -17.02 41.94
CA PRO A 77 18.85 -17.56 40.62
C PRO A 77 17.71 -16.76 39.96
N THR A 78 16.83 -16.13 40.74
CA THR A 78 15.72 -15.32 40.26
C THR A 78 16.20 -13.95 39.75
N SER A 79 17.23 -13.38 40.38
CA SER A 79 17.88 -12.13 39.94
C SER A 79 18.58 -12.30 38.59
N LEU A 80 19.19 -13.46 38.33
CA LEU A 80 19.76 -13.83 37.02
C LEU A 80 18.68 -13.83 35.92
N GLY A 81 17.52 -14.44 36.19
CA GLY A 81 16.37 -14.41 35.29
C GLY A 81 15.85 -12.98 35.06
N GLY A 82 15.80 -12.17 36.11
CA GLY A 82 15.46 -10.74 36.02
C GLY A 82 16.43 -9.96 35.15
N GLY A 83 17.74 -10.26 35.21
CA GLY A 83 18.76 -9.65 34.35
C GLY A 83 18.52 -9.92 32.87
N VAL A 84 18.26 -11.17 32.49
CA VAL A 84 17.93 -11.54 31.10
C VAL A 84 16.67 -10.84 30.62
N LEU A 85 15.63 -10.79 31.47
CA LEU A 85 14.38 -10.09 31.18
C LEU A 85 14.61 -8.58 31.00
N GLY A 86 15.51 -7.98 31.79
CA GLY A 86 15.91 -6.58 31.69
C GLY A 86 16.62 -6.26 30.38
N VAL A 87 17.53 -7.12 29.93
CA VAL A 87 18.17 -6.98 28.61
C VAL A 87 17.13 -7.07 27.50
N LEU A 88 16.20 -8.02 27.56
CA LEU A 88 15.12 -8.15 26.58
C LEU A 88 14.21 -6.91 26.57
N ALA A 89 13.87 -6.38 27.74
CA ALA A 89 13.10 -5.14 27.89
C ALA A 89 13.80 -3.96 27.21
N LEU A 90 15.11 -3.80 27.43
CA LEU A 90 15.90 -2.75 26.78
C LEU A 90 15.93 -2.89 25.26
N LEU A 91 16.09 -4.11 24.74
CA LEU A 91 16.06 -4.37 23.29
C LEU A 91 14.70 -4.02 22.67
N LEU A 92 13.60 -4.40 23.34
CA LEU A 92 12.24 -4.09 22.88
C LEU A 92 11.96 -2.59 22.91
N LEU A 93 12.37 -1.88 23.98
CA LEU A 93 12.26 -0.43 24.07
C LEU A 93 13.08 0.26 22.97
N ALA A 94 14.33 -0.16 22.76
CA ALA A 94 15.19 0.40 21.71
C ALA A 94 14.59 0.17 20.32
N ALA A 95 14.09 -1.04 20.03
CA ALA A 95 13.42 -1.36 18.77
C ALA A 95 12.13 -0.55 18.57
N GLY A 96 11.32 -0.39 19.61
CA GLY A 96 10.10 0.41 19.59
C GLY A 96 10.38 1.89 19.36
N VAL A 97 11.33 2.47 20.10
CA VAL A 97 11.77 3.87 19.92
C VAL A 97 12.36 4.08 18.53
N PHE A 98 13.18 3.15 18.03
CA PHE A 98 13.72 3.23 16.68
C PHE A 98 12.62 3.16 15.62
N ALA A 99 11.63 2.29 15.79
CA ALA A 99 10.46 2.21 14.92
C ALA A 99 9.62 3.49 14.94
N LEU A 100 9.46 4.12 16.10
CA LEU A 100 8.72 5.38 16.26
C LEU A 100 9.49 6.62 15.75
N ARG A 101 10.83 6.61 15.87
CA ARG A 101 11.70 7.69 15.37
C ARG A 101 11.93 7.64 13.87
N ARG A 102 11.74 6.48 13.23
CA ARG A 102 11.82 6.37 11.78
C ARG A 102 10.71 7.22 11.18
N LYS A 103 11.08 8.31 10.50
CA LYS A 103 10.12 9.09 9.69
C LYS A 103 9.34 8.11 8.82
N PRO A 104 8.00 8.12 8.86
CA PRO A 104 7.22 7.26 7.99
C PRO A 104 7.59 7.64 6.56
N ARG A 105 8.35 6.77 5.88
CA ARG A 105 8.55 6.91 4.44
C ARG A 105 7.17 6.79 3.81
N THR A 106 6.75 7.79 3.05
CA THR A 106 5.43 7.78 2.43
C THR A 106 5.40 6.63 1.42
N THR A 107 4.82 5.52 1.84
CA THR A 107 4.74 4.28 1.06
C THR A 107 3.45 4.29 0.26
N GLY A 108 3.49 3.87 -0.99
CA GLY A 108 2.37 3.96 -1.91
C GLY A 108 2.78 3.73 -3.37
N ILE A 109 1.85 4.05 -4.26
CA ILE A 109 2.13 4.14 -5.69
C ILE A 109 2.49 5.61 -5.93
N LEU A 110 3.74 5.88 -6.28
CA LEU A 110 4.15 7.20 -6.72
C LEU A 110 4.07 7.24 -8.26
N LEU A 111 3.30 8.18 -8.76
CA LEU A 111 3.17 8.47 -10.18
C LEU A 111 4.03 9.69 -10.48
N THR A 112 5.13 9.48 -11.19
CA THR A 112 5.99 10.55 -11.72
C THR A 112 5.70 10.73 -13.21
N PRO A 113 6.14 11.83 -13.84
CA PRO A 113 5.97 12.02 -15.27
C PRO A 113 6.52 10.87 -16.13
N ASP A 114 7.62 10.26 -15.67
CA ASP A 114 8.35 9.23 -16.43
C ASP A 114 8.02 7.79 -15.98
N HIS A 115 7.74 7.59 -14.68
CA HIS A 115 7.61 6.27 -14.07
C HIS A 115 6.43 6.13 -13.12
N VAL A 116 5.88 4.91 -13.05
CA VAL A 116 5.10 4.39 -11.94
C VAL A 116 6.03 3.68 -10.96
N VAL A 117 6.13 4.19 -9.74
CA VAL A 117 6.99 3.65 -8.69
C VAL A 117 6.15 3.03 -7.59
N ILE A 118 6.48 1.79 -7.22
CA ILE A 118 5.85 1.06 -6.13
C ILE A 118 6.89 0.93 -5.02
N ASN A 119 6.79 1.80 -4.02
CA ASN A 119 7.85 2.00 -3.01
C ASN A 119 7.56 1.31 -1.66
N TRP A 120 6.46 0.55 -1.54
CA TRP A 120 6.21 -0.31 -0.36
C TRP A 120 6.86 -1.69 -0.43
N VAL A 121 7.54 -2.01 -1.54
CA VAL A 121 8.32 -3.24 -1.73
C VAL A 121 9.81 -2.91 -1.81
N HIS A 122 10.66 -3.87 -1.44
CA HIS A 122 12.11 -3.71 -1.52
C HIS A 122 12.74 -4.82 -2.38
N PRO A 123 13.56 -4.49 -3.41
CA PRO A 123 13.76 -3.13 -3.95
C PRO A 123 12.45 -2.54 -4.50
N ALA A 124 12.37 -1.20 -4.56
CA ALA A 124 11.22 -0.50 -5.12
C ALA A 124 11.08 -0.87 -6.60
N VAL A 125 9.85 -1.10 -7.05
CA VAL A 125 9.59 -1.45 -8.45
C VAL A 125 9.33 -0.16 -9.21
N ARG A 126 10.05 0.06 -10.31
CA ARG A 126 9.89 1.21 -11.20
C ARG A 126 9.50 0.72 -12.57
N LEU A 127 8.41 1.25 -13.09
CA LEU A 127 7.87 0.91 -14.40
C LEU A 127 7.80 2.19 -15.20
N ALA A 128 8.56 2.29 -16.29
CA ALA A 128 8.40 3.43 -17.20
C ALA A 128 7.00 3.37 -17.81
N TRP A 129 6.36 4.53 -17.99
CA TRP A 129 5.02 4.57 -18.59
C TRP A 129 5.00 3.93 -19.98
N ASP A 130 6.06 4.10 -20.76
CA ASP A 130 6.15 3.60 -22.13
C ASP A 130 6.30 2.08 -22.21
N ASP A 131 6.71 1.43 -21.12
CA ASP A 131 6.76 -0.02 -21.02
C ASP A 131 5.39 -0.61 -20.62
N ILE A 132 4.51 0.18 -20.01
CA ILE A 132 3.18 -0.26 -19.59
C ILE A 132 2.26 -0.30 -20.81
N THR A 133 1.71 -1.47 -21.11
CA THR A 133 0.82 -1.65 -22.26
C THR A 133 -0.65 -1.60 -21.88
N GLU A 134 -0.99 -2.07 -20.67
CA GLU A 134 -2.37 -2.15 -20.21
C GLU A 134 -2.43 -2.11 -18.69
N ILE A 135 -3.45 -1.41 -18.17
CA ILE A 135 -3.81 -1.43 -16.75
C ILE A 135 -5.23 -1.97 -16.67
N ARG A 136 -5.41 -3.08 -15.95
CA ARG A 136 -6.70 -3.77 -15.89
C ARG A 136 -7.08 -4.23 -14.49
N PRO A 137 -8.38 -4.27 -14.19
CA PRO A 137 -8.90 -4.81 -12.95
C PRO A 137 -8.74 -6.33 -12.92
N LEU A 138 -8.22 -6.84 -11.81
CA LEU A 138 -8.03 -8.28 -11.56
C LEU A 138 -8.73 -8.67 -10.26
N GLY A 139 -9.25 -9.89 -10.19
CA GLY A 139 -9.87 -10.44 -8.98
C GLY A 139 -9.34 -11.83 -8.68
N LEU A 140 -8.93 -12.06 -7.44
CA LEU A 140 -8.53 -13.39 -6.97
C LEU A 140 -9.59 -13.90 -6.00
N ARG A 141 -10.32 -14.93 -6.42
CA ARG A 141 -11.21 -15.68 -5.52
C ARG A 141 -10.40 -16.70 -4.74
N ILE A 142 -10.48 -16.65 -3.41
CA ILE A 142 -9.85 -17.62 -2.53
C ILE A 142 -10.94 -18.53 -1.96
N GLY A 143 -10.95 -19.80 -2.40
CA GLY A 143 -11.87 -20.83 -1.94
C GLY A 143 -12.52 -21.63 -3.07
N ARG A 144 -13.19 -22.74 -2.71
CA ARG A 144 -13.92 -23.62 -3.66
C ARG A 144 -15.40 -23.24 -3.87
N ALA A 145 -15.95 -22.34 -3.07
CA ALA A 145 -17.37 -21.99 -3.09
C ALA A 145 -17.63 -20.62 -3.75
N ASN A 146 -18.84 -20.41 -4.28
CA ASN A 146 -19.36 -19.12 -4.77
C ASN A 146 -19.41 -18.02 -3.70
N THR A 147 -19.06 -18.33 -2.45
CA THR A 147 -18.94 -17.41 -1.30
C THR A 147 -17.49 -17.11 -0.91
N GLY A 148 -16.51 -17.56 -1.70
CA GLY A 148 -15.09 -17.34 -1.42
C GLY A 148 -14.74 -15.84 -1.36
N LEU A 149 -13.85 -15.47 -0.44
CA LEU A 149 -13.34 -14.09 -0.34
C LEU A 149 -12.69 -13.69 -1.67
N SER A 150 -13.24 -12.65 -2.30
CA SER A 150 -12.64 -12.01 -3.46
C SER A 150 -11.66 -10.95 -3.00
N HIS A 151 -10.44 -11.02 -3.49
CA HIS A 151 -9.45 -9.96 -3.32
C HIS A 151 -9.28 -9.22 -4.64
N ASN A 152 -9.48 -7.91 -4.60
CA ASN A 152 -9.30 -7.03 -5.75
C ASN A 152 -7.83 -6.64 -5.92
N TYR A 153 -7.35 -6.74 -7.15
CA TYR A 153 -6.00 -6.37 -7.57
C TYR A 153 -6.07 -5.47 -8.80
N VAL A 154 -5.14 -4.52 -8.92
CA VAL A 154 -4.86 -3.84 -10.19
C VAL A 154 -3.70 -4.54 -10.86
N GLY A 155 -3.93 -5.03 -12.07
CA GLY A 155 -2.90 -5.61 -12.92
C GLY A 155 -2.23 -4.56 -13.78
N VAL A 156 -0.90 -4.59 -13.82
CA VAL A 156 -0.08 -3.81 -14.75
C VAL A 156 0.60 -4.79 -15.70
N VAL A 157 0.27 -4.63 -17.00
CA VAL A 157 0.86 -5.38 -18.10
C VAL A 157 1.97 -4.51 -18.67
N SER A 158 3.16 -5.08 -18.82
CA SER A 158 4.34 -4.36 -19.32
C SER A 158 5.11 -5.24 -20.31
N ARG A 159 5.81 -4.59 -21.25
CA ARG A 159 6.75 -5.25 -22.16
C ARG A 159 7.94 -5.85 -21.41
N GLN A 160 8.32 -5.25 -20.29
CA GLN A 160 9.45 -5.65 -19.46
C GLN A 160 8.99 -6.43 -18.24
N SER A 161 8.87 -7.75 -18.39
CA SER A 161 8.41 -8.63 -17.31
C SER A 161 9.35 -8.67 -16.08
N ASP A 162 10.61 -8.31 -16.25
CA ASP A 162 11.67 -8.32 -15.24
C ASP A 162 11.72 -7.06 -14.38
N ALA A 163 11.04 -5.97 -14.79
CA ALA A 163 10.97 -4.72 -14.05
C ALA A 163 10.30 -4.87 -12.66
N ALA A 164 9.41 -5.86 -12.50
CA ALA A 164 8.80 -6.20 -11.21
C ALA A 164 9.65 -7.22 -10.42
N ASN A 165 9.69 -7.09 -9.09
CA ASN A 165 10.42 -8.04 -8.24
C ASN A 165 9.81 -9.46 -8.27
N VAL A 166 10.62 -10.46 -7.89
CA VAL A 166 10.24 -11.89 -7.90
C VAL A 166 8.91 -12.16 -7.17
N ARG A 167 8.68 -11.47 -6.04
CA ARG A 167 7.48 -11.66 -5.22
C ARG A 167 6.24 -11.18 -5.95
N MET A 168 6.30 -10.02 -6.60
CA MET A 168 5.20 -9.43 -7.35
C MET A 168 4.90 -10.24 -8.62
N ARG A 169 5.94 -10.69 -9.33
CA ARG A 169 5.78 -11.60 -10.48
C ARG A 169 5.11 -12.91 -10.08
N LYS A 170 5.44 -13.48 -8.93
CA LYS A 170 4.80 -14.71 -8.42
C LYS A 170 3.30 -14.53 -8.16
N VAL A 171 2.87 -13.34 -7.72
CA VAL A 171 1.45 -13.01 -7.55
C VAL A 171 0.80 -12.75 -8.90
N ALA A 172 1.46 -11.99 -9.77
CA ALA A 172 1.00 -11.65 -11.11
C ALA A 172 0.76 -12.89 -11.99
N ALA A 173 1.64 -13.89 -11.89
CA ALA A 173 1.53 -15.17 -12.59
C ALA A 173 0.24 -15.95 -12.29
N ARG A 174 -0.48 -15.63 -11.21
CA ARG A 174 -1.81 -16.21 -10.91
C ARG A 174 -2.92 -15.67 -11.80
N PHE A 175 -2.68 -14.54 -12.46
CA PHE A 175 -3.66 -13.83 -13.30
C PHE A 175 -3.35 -13.93 -14.80
N GLY A 176 -2.10 -14.20 -15.16
CA GLY A 176 -1.65 -14.31 -16.55
C GLY A 176 -0.13 -14.25 -16.65
N LYS A 177 0.43 -14.71 -17.77
CA LYS A 177 1.88 -14.62 -18.04
C LYS A 177 2.31 -13.22 -18.51
N ASP A 178 1.34 -12.45 -19.01
CA ASP A 178 1.47 -11.08 -19.50
C ASP A 178 1.41 -10.04 -18.38
N VAL A 179 0.75 -10.35 -17.26
CA VAL A 179 0.71 -9.48 -16.08
C VAL A 179 2.11 -9.45 -15.44
N THR A 180 2.75 -8.29 -15.47
CA THR A 180 4.08 -8.07 -14.88
C THR A 180 3.96 -7.81 -13.38
N CYS A 181 2.93 -7.07 -12.98
CA CYS A 181 2.73 -6.66 -11.59
C CYS A 181 1.24 -6.74 -11.23
N ALA A 182 0.93 -7.28 -10.04
CA ALA A 182 -0.41 -7.29 -9.46
C ALA A 182 -0.42 -6.58 -8.11
N LEU A 183 -1.13 -5.46 -8.03
CA LEU A 183 -1.20 -4.58 -6.87
C LEU A 183 -2.42 -4.90 -6.02
N PRO A 184 -2.27 -5.39 -4.77
CA PRO A 184 -3.40 -5.68 -3.90
C PRO A 184 -4.08 -4.40 -3.40
N MET A 185 -5.32 -4.14 -3.81
CA MET A 185 -6.06 -2.91 -3.47
C MET A 185 -6.29 -2.72 -1.98
N ARG A 186 -6.42 -3.81 -1.22
CA ARG A 186 -6.50 -3.77 0.24
C ARG A 186 -5.29 -3.10 0.94
N SER A 187 -4.19 -2.96 0.21
CA SER A 187 -2.96 -2.35 0.75
C SER A 187 -2.92 -0.84 0.51
N LEU A 188 -3.90 -0.30 -0.21
CA LEU A 188 -4.01 1.13 -0.49
C LEU A 188 -5.00 1.81 0.48
N ASP A 189 -4.70 3.07 0.79
CA ASP A 189 -5.60 3.95 1.55
C ASP A 189 -6.62 4.63 0.64
N VAL A 190 -6.33 4.73 -0.66
CA VAL A 190 -7.21 5.32 -1.69
C VAL A 190 -8.22 4.28 -2.17
N ASP A 191 -9.43 4.71 -2.55
CA ASP A 191 -10.42 3.83 -3.17
C ASP A 191 -9.90 3.16 -4.45
N GLN A 192 -10.15 1.86 -4.57
CA GLN A 192 -9.67 1.03 -5.69
C GLN A 192 -10.11 1.54 -7.09
N LEU A 193 -11.30 2.11 -7.23
CA LEU A 193 -11.79 2.65 -8.51
C LEU A 193 -11.06 3.94 -8.85
N VAL A 194 -10.79 4.79 -7.86
CA VAL A 194 -9.98 6.00 -8.03
C VAL A 194 -8.57 5.61 -8.47
N VAL A 195 -7.97 4.60 -7.86
CA VAL A 195 -6.64 4.09 -8.25
C VAL A 195 -6.63 3.59 -9.68
N LEU A 196 -7.59 2.71 -10.04
CA LEU A 196 -7.70 2.18 -11.40
C LEU A 196 -7.86 3.29 -12.42
N HIS A 197 -8.81 4.20 -12.19
CA HIS A 197 -9.12 5.26 -13.14
C HIS A 197 -7.96 6.26 -13.28
N THR A 198 -7.30 6.60 -12.17
CA THR A 198 -6.13 7.49 -12.19
C THR A 198 -5.01 6.87 -13.02
N LEU A 199 -4.70 5.60 -12.79
CA LEU A 199 -3.67 4.87 -13.52
C LEU A 199 -3.99 4.76 -15.02
N THR A 200 -5.21 4.37 -15.36
CA THR A 200 -5.65 4.26 -16.76
C THR A 200 -5.65 5.63 -17.44
N PHE A 201 -6.11 6.69 -16.76
CA PHE A 201 -6.10 8.05 -17.31
C PHE A 201 -4.70 8.50 -17.73
N TYR A 202 -3.69 8.36 -16.86
CA TYR A 202 -2.32 8.78 -17.20
C TYR A 202 -1.62 7.84 -18.18
N LEU A 203 -2.06 6.58 -18.26
CA LEU A 203 -1.62 5.69 -19.33
C LEU A 203 -2.12 6.19 -20.69
N ASP A 204 -3.42 6.50 -20.77
CA ASP A 204 -4.11 6.92 -22.01
C ASP A 204 -3.83 8.38 -22.40
N ASN A 205 -3.35 9.23 -21.48
CA ASN A 205 -3.08 10.65 -21.71
C ASN A 205 -1.62 11.01 -21.36
N PRO A 206 -0.63 10.68 -22.22
CA PRO A 206 0.78 10.96 -21.98
C PRO A 206 1.08 12.44 -21.68
N ASP A 207 0.41 13.37 -22.38
CA ASP A 207 0.62 14.80 -22.21
C ASP A 207 0.19 15.30 -20.82
N SER A 208 -0.76 14.61 -20.18
CA SER A 208 -1.22 14.96 -18.83
C SER A 208 -0.23 14.55 -17.75
N ARG A 209 0.74 13.68 -18.04
CA ARG A 209 1.73 13.20 -17.05
C ARG A 209 2.60 14.32 -16.49
N ALA A 210 2.80 15.41 -17.22
CA ALA A 210 3.52 16.59 -16.73
C ALA A 210 2.86 17.20 -15.47
N GLU A 211 1.54 17.07 -15.34
CA GLU A 211 0.78 17.61 -14.20
C GLU A 211 1.00 16.79 -12.90
N LEU A 212 1.57 15.58 -13.00
CA LEU A 212 1.86 14.68 -11.86
C LEU A 212 2.82 15.30 -10.84
N ALA A 213 3.67 16.22 -11.27
CA ALA A 213 4.57 16.96 -10.39
C ALA A 213 3.87 18.11 -9.64
N GLY A 214 2.64 18.44 -10.00
CA GLY A 214 1.92 19.63 -9.56
C GLY A 214 0.64 19.36 -8.77
N PRO A 215 0.04 20.42 -8.20
CA PRO A 215 -1.22 20.32 -7.45
C PRO A 215 -2.42 19.92 -8.33
N ASP A 216 -2.32 20.09 -9.65
CA ASP A 216 -3.37 19.74 -10.61
C ASP A 216 -3.66 18.23 -10.61
N ALA A 217 -2.63 17.38 -10.46
CA ALA A 217 -2.82 15.94 -10.34
C ALA A 217 -3.63 15.57 -9.09
N VAL A 218 -3.39 16.23 -7.96
CA VAL A 218 -4.17 16.01 -6.72
C VAL A 218 -5.62 16.47 -6.91
N ARG A 219 -5.83 17.62 -7.56
CA ARG A 219 -7.17 18.13 -7.87
C ARG A 219 -7.93 17.13 -8.75
N ARG A 220 -7.30 16.59 -9.79
CA ARG A 220 -7.92 15.60 -10.69
C ARG A 220 -8.35 14.34 -9.94
N VAL A 221 -7.50 13.78 -9.08
CA VAL A 221 -7.85 12.60 -8.28
C VAL A 221 -9.07 12.87 -7.39
N ARG A 222 -9.16 14.07 -6.79
CA ARG A 222 -10.33 14.49 -6.01
C ARG A 222 -11.56 14.73 -6.87
N GLU A 223 -11.42 15.20 -8.10
CA GLU A 223 -12.54 15.35 -9.04
C GLU A 223 -13.11 14.00 -9.50
N VAL A 224 -12.26 12.99 -9.68
CA VAL A 224 -12.66 11.61 -10.01
C VAL A 224 -13.57 11.02 -8.91
N ARG A 225 -13.34 11.36 -7.63
CA ARG A 225 -14.22 10.96 -6.52
C ARG A 225 -15.66 11.43 -6.71
N PHE A 226 -15.87 12.67 -7.13
CA PHE A 226 -17.23 13.24 -7.24
C PHE A 226 -18.07 12.55 -8.34
N ARG A 227 -17.44 11.70 -9.16
CA ARG A 227 -18.09 10.91 -10.20
C ARG A 227 -18.32 9.45 -9.79
N LEU A 228 -18.19 9.09 -8.51
CA LEU A 228 -18.54 7.75 -8.02
C LEU A 228 -19.98 7.74 -7.50
N PRO A 229 -20.80 6.73 -7.84
CA PRO A 229 -22.12 6.57 -7.24
C PRO A 229 -21.96 6.15 -5.77
N GLU A 230 -22.76 6.75 -4.88
CA GLU A 230 -22.83 6.37 -3.45
C GLU A 230 -23.42 4.97 -3.24
#